data_AF-A0A2G9Z2A6-F1
#
_entry.id   AF-A0A2G9Z2A6-F1
#
_cell.length_a   1.000
_cell.length_b   1.000
_cell.length_c   1.000
_cell.angle_alpha   90.00
_cell.angle_beta   90.00
_cell.angle_gamma   90.00
#
_symmetry.space_group_name_H-M   'P 1'
#
loop_
_entity.id
_entity.type
_entity.pdbx_description
1 polymer ?
#
loop_
_entity_poly.entity_id
_entity_poly.type
_entity_poly.pdbx_seq_one_letter_code
_entity_poly.pdbx_strand_id
1 'polypeptide(L)'
;MVEGDVYNLNQVGYNGKGYCFTSTTRIPDNEAFLGWENGHTGFMGLPATWPTNEWYVSFWVRYPTFTSTVSHENIKLFYPKWDGGDSHSAFDDTGQGSLYHSEKSNGVYVTNSNWVKVAGINNGAWHHVEFYMDFEKGISRFWYDGNLAWDKNWGPGTFTTPVKMYYFTFGSIDASGDSIFNRQFDEIEVWDGMPGTLICTESWTCSAWTNWNTCTNNLQSHSQTCIDANSCGTTTSKPITTESQACTSVTTYNLTNFTQLVTDWLKAIASSPADVNKDGKVNSQDLGIMMSNWQN
;
A
#
# COMPACT_ATOMS: atom_id res chain seq x y z
N MET A 1 -9.91 -40.49 -19.05
CA MET A 1 -9.25 -39.21 -19.43
C MET A 1 -7.95 -39.18 -18.67
N VAL A 2 -6.81 -39.07 -19.37
CA VAL A 2 -5.53 -38.89 -18.70
C VAL A 2 -5.39 -37.39 -18.45
N GLU A 3 -5.45 -37.01 -17.19
CA GLU A 3 -5.06 -35.71 -16.69
C GLU A 3 -3.56 -35.53 -17.02
N GLY A 4 -3.22 -34.79 -18.09
CA GLY A 4 -1.82 -34.70 -18.51
C GLY A 4 -1.48 -33.85 -19.74
N ASP A 5 -2.40 -33.61 -20.67
CA ASP A 5 -2.05 -33.04 -21.99
C ASP A 5 -2.76 -31.71 -22.32
N VAL A 6 -3.19 -30.91 -21.33
CA VAL A 6 -3.92 -29.64 -21.60
C VAL A 6 -3.05 -28.39 -21.49
N TYR A 7 -1.89 -28.49 -20.84
CA TYR A 7 -0.86 -27.44 -20.79
C TYR A 7 0.57 -28.00 -20.70
N ASN A 8 1.57 -27.15 -20.90
CA ASN A 8 3.00 -27.46 -20.79
C ASN A 8 3.72 -26.30 -20.09
N LEU A 9 4.56 -26.61 -19.09
CA LEU A 9 5.36 -25.63 -18.33
C LEU A 9 6.85 -25.67 -18.68
N ASN A 10 7.26 -26.45 -19.68
CA ASN A 10 8.65 -26.62 -20.11
C ASN A 10 8.93 -25.95 -21.46
N GLN A 11 7.99 -25.19 -22.02
CA GLN A 11 8.21 -24.43 -23.25
C GLN A 11 9.12 -23.23 -22.98
N VAL A 12 9.99 -22.93 -23.93
CA VAL A 12 10.94 -21.81 -23.80
C VAL A 12 10.16 -20.49 -23.68
N GLY A 13 10.50 -19.72 -22.64
CA GLY A 13 9.86 -18.46 -22.33
C GLY A 13 10.29 -17.29 -23.23
N TYR A 14 9.87 -16.11 -22.83
CA TYR A 14 10.21 -14.83 -23.44
C TYR A 14 11.73 -14.66 -23.52
N ASN A 15 12.20 -14.02 -24.61
CA ASN A 15 13.63 -13.84 -24.93
C ASN A 15 14.48 -15.13 -24.96
N GLY A 16 13.86 -16.30 -25.13
CA GLY A 16 14.58 -17.56 -25.20
C GLY A 16 15.10 -18.06 -23.85
N LYS A 17 14.54 -17.56 -22.74
CA LYS A 17 14.97 -17.86 -21.37
C LYS A 17 13.88 -18.59 -20.60
N GLY A 18 14.30 -19.28 -19.53
CA GLY A 18 13.39 -19.88 -18.56
C GLY A 18 12.37 -20.82 -19.18
N TYR A 19 11.19 -20.84 -18.57
CA TYR A 19 10.05 -21.61 -19.02
C TYR A 19 8.77 -20.79 -18.92
N CYS A 20 7.86 -20.99 -19.86
CA CYS A 20 6.54 -20.34 -19.84
C CYS A 20 5.41 -21.35 -19.67
N PHE A 21 4.28 -20.86 -19.17
CA PHE A 21 3.03 -21.59 -19.30
C PHE A 21 2.63 -21.64 -20.77
N THR A 22 2.16 -22.79 -21.24
CA THR A 22 1.64 -22.97 -22.59
C THR A 22 0.37 -23.80 -22.56
N SER A 23 -0.74 -23.29 -23.09
CA SER A 23 -1.93 -24.12 -23.33
C SER A 23 -1.72 -25.01 -24.55
N THR A 24 -2.44 -26.13 -24.64
CA THR A 24 -2.47 -26.91 -25.89
C THR A 24 -3.48 -26.33 -26.90
N THR A 25 -3.43 -26.84 -28.13
CA THR A 25 -4.30 -26.45 -29.25
C THR A 25 -5.52 -27.36 -29.42
N ARG A 26 -5.70 -28.37 -28.56
CA ARG A 26 -6.75 -29.38 -28.72
C ARG A 26 -8.07 -28.81 -28.20
N ILE A 27 -9.14 -28.96 -28.96
CA ILE A 27 -10.52 -28.66 -28.51
C ILE A 27 -11.07 -29.93 -27.83
N PRO A 28 -11.76 -29.84 -26.68
CA PRO A 28 -12.08 -28.64 -25.88
C PRO A 28 -10.96 -28.23 -24.90
N ASP A 29 -9.80 -28.87 -24.96
CA ASP A 29 -8.66 -28.72 -24.05
C ASP A 29 -7.93 -27.35 -24.13
N ASN A 30 -8.42 -26.37 -24.90
CA ASN A 30 -7.90 -24.98 -24.93
C ASN A 30 -8.33 -24.15 -23.69
N GLU A 31 -9.04 -24.78 -22.75
CA GLU A 31 -9.50 -24.20 -21.48
C GLU A 31 -8.37 -24.00 -20.45
N ALA A 32 -7.16 -24.54 -20.65
CA ALA A 32 -6.12 -24.37 -19.64
C ALA A 32 -5.72 -22.89 -19.46
N PHE A 33 -5.95 -22.33 -18.27
CA PHE A 33 -5.60 -20.96 -17.89
C PHE A 33 -4.88 -20.94 -16.54
N LEU A 34 -4.25 -19.81 -16.21
CA LEU A 34 -3.64 -19.58 -14.89
C LEU A 34 -4.62 -18.81 -14.01
N GLY A 35 -4.74 -19.20 -12.75
CA GLY A 35 -5.68 -18.60 -11.81
C GLY A 35 -5.18 -18.58 -10.38
N TRP A 36 -5.49 -17.50 -9.67
CA TRP A 36 -5.34 -17.36 -8.23
C TRP A 36 -6.70 -17.02 -7.64
N GLU A 37 -7.18 -17.85 -6.73
CA GLU A 37 -8.51 -17.69 -6.11
C GLU A 37 -8.38 -17.29 -4.65
N ASN A 38 -9.35 -16.53 -4.16
CA ASN A 38 -9.50 -16.22 -2.75
C ASN A 38 -9.80 -17.50 -1.95
N GLY A 39 -9.05 -17.73 -0.88
CA GLY A 39 -9.33 -18.81 0.08
C GLY A 39 -8.83 -20.19 -0.30
N HIS A 40 -8.05 -20.35 -1.38
CA HIS A 40 -7.45 -21.63 -1.72
C HIS A 40 -6.35 -22.00 -0.68
N THR A 41 -6.51 -23.15 0.00
CA THR A 41 -5.74 -23.56 1.20
C THR A 41 -4.37 -24.17 0.89
N GLY A 42 -3.64 -23.62 -0.09
CA GLY A 42 -2.29 -24.07 -0.41
C GLY A 42 -1.50 -23.00 -1.15
N PHE A 43 -0.43 -22.49 -0.51
CA PHE A 43 0.70 -21.66 -0.97
C PHE A 43 0.50 -20.50 -1.98
N MET A 44 -0.66 -20.33 -2.64
CA MET A 44 -0.93 -19.36 -3.70
C MET A 44 -2.38 -18.84 -3.67
N GLY A 45 -2.95 -18.61 -2.48
CA GLY A 45 -4.27 -17.99 -2.33
C GLY A 45 -4.18 -16.46 -2.29
N LEU A 46 -5.11 -15.77 -2.95
CA LEU A 46 -5.24 -14.32 -2.79
C LEU A 46 -5.74 -13.99 -1.37
N PRO A 47 -5.31 -12.87 -0.77
CA PRO A 47 -5.91 -12.42 0.48
C PRO A 47 -7.38 -12.05 0.25
N ALA A 48 -8.24 -12.34 1.23
CA ALA A 48 -9.68 -12.04 1.11
C ALA A 48 -9.97 -10.55 0.88
N THR A 49 -9.09 -9.69 1.39
CA THR A 49 -9.05 -8.26 1.10
C THR A 49 -7.66 -7.94 0.57
N TRP A 50 -7.57 -7.24 -0.57
CA TRP A 50 -6.30 -6.80 -1.11
C TRP A 50 -5.59 -5.84 -0.13
N PRO A 51 -4.25 -5.88 -0.02
CA PRO A 51 -3.53 -5.09 0.99
C PRO A 51 -3.68 -3.57 0.84
N THR A 52 -3.92 -3.10 -0.38
CA THR A 52 -4.04 -1.68 -0.74
C THR A 52 -5.31 -1.43 -1.57
N ASN A 53 -5.54 -0.16 -1.94
CA ASN A 53 -6.56 0.22 -2.91
C ASN A 53 -6.04 0.28 -4.34
N GLU A 54 -4.89 -0.34 -4.63
CA GLU A 54 -4.28 -0.34 -5.95
C GLU A 54 -3.82 -1.76 -6.33
N TRP A 55 -3.85 -2.05 -7.62
CA TRP A 55 -3.04 -3.15 -8.14
C TRP A 55 -2.32 -2.73 -9.41
N TYR A 56 -1.25 -3.44 -9.70
CA TYR A 56 -0.62 -3.44 -11.01
C TYR A 56 -0.24 -4.86 -11.39
N VAL A 57 -0.53 -5.24 -12.64
CA VAL A 57 -0.27 -6.57 -13.17
C VAL A 57 0.47 -6.42 -14.49
N SER A 58 1.57 -7.14 -14.66
CA SER A 58 2.41 -7.11 -15.86
C SER A 58 2.76 -8.53 -16.27
N PHE A 59 2.75 -8.83 -17.56
CA PHE A 59 3.19 -10.12 -18.09
C PHE A 59 3.49 -10.08 -19.58
N TRP A 60 4.22 -11.08 -20.05
CA TRP A 60 4.39 -11.37 -21.46
C TRP A 60 3.38 -12.40 -21.92
N VAL A 61 2.76 -12.16 -23.07
CA VAL A 61 1.79 -13.07 -23.69
C VAL A 61 2.05 -13.23 -25.17
N ARG A 62 1.77 -14.41 -25.71
CA ARG A 62 1.64 -14.63 -27.16
C ARG A 62 0.67 -15.75 -27.50
N TYR A 63 0.22 -15.74 -28.74
CA TYR A 63 -0.57 -16.83 -29.32
C TYR A 63 0.18 -17.46 -30.50
N PRO A 64 1.04 -18.48 -30.27
CA PRO A 64 1.83 -19.11 -31.34
C PRO A 64 0.97 -19.69 -32.47
N THR A 65 -0.22 -20.14 -32.14
CA THR A 65 -1.27 -20.57 -33.07
C THR A 65 -2.52 -19.78 -32.73
N PHE A 66 -3.14 -19.17 -33.74
CA PHE A 66 -4.44 -18.54 -33.59
C PHE A 66 -5.20 -18.59 -34.91
N THR A 67 -6.40 -19.15 -34.89
CA THR A 67 -7.33 -19.17 -36.01
C THR A 67 -8.73 -19.03 -35.42
N SER A 68 -9.27 -17.82 -35.55
CA SER A 68 -10.62 -17.52 -35.10
C SER A 68 -11.65 -18.05 -36.09
N THR A 69 -12.73 -18.61 -35.56
CA THR A 69 -13.89 -19.08 -36.31
C THR A 69 -15.12 -18.19 -36.10
N VAL A 70 -15.01 -17.16 -35.25
CA VAL A 70 -16.11 -16.27 -34.86
C VAL A 70 -15.69 -14.81 -34.98
N SER A 71 -16.66 -13.89 -35.03
CA SER A 71 -16.37 -12.45 -35.11
C SER A 71 -15.90 -11.86 -33.79
N HIS A 72 -16.02 -12.60 -32.70
CA HIS A 72 -15.68 -12.16 -31.35
C HIS A 72 -15.25 -13.37 -30.52
N GLU A 73 -13.95 -13.54 -30.37
CA GLU A 73 -13.42 -14.42 -29.33
C GLU A 73 -13.67 -13.79 -27.94
N ASN A 74 -13.95 -14.63 -26.95
CA ASN A 74 -14.08 -14.21 -25.56
C ASN A 74 -12.95 -14.84 -24.74
N ILE A 75 -11.72 -14.66 -25.24
CA ILE A 75 -10.50 -15.14 -24.61
C ILE A 75 -9.97 -14.02 -23.73
N LYS A 76 -10.10 -14.19 -22.42
CA LYS A 76 -9.71 -13.21 -21.42
C LYS A 76 -8.19 -13.14 -21.31
N LEU A 77 -7.57 -12.01 -21.63
CA LEU A 77 -6.14 -11.82 -21.37
C LEU A 77 -5.87 -11.77 -19.87
N PHE A 78 -6.61 -10.90 -19.20
CA PHE A 78 -6.64 -10.73 -17.76
C PHE A 78 -8.09 -10.49 -17.34
N TYR A 79 -8.56 -11.27 -16.38
CA TYR A 79 -9.94 -11.16 -15.89
C TYR A 79 -9.98 -11.20 -14.36
N PRO A 80 -9.59 -10.10 -13.72
CA PRO A 80 -9.74 -9.94 -12.30
C PRO A 80 -11.21 -9.81 -11.92
N LYS A 81 -11.57 -10.44 -10.79
CA LYS A 81 -12.86 -10.26 -10.14
C LYS A 81 -12.73 -9.94 -8.66
N TRP A 82 -13.66 -9.10 -8.20
CA TRP A 82 -13.79 -8.70 -6.81
C TRP A 82 -15.28 -8.57 -6.44
N ASP A 83 -15.57 -8.27 -5.17
CA ASP A 83 -16.93 -8.24 -4.60
C ASP A 83 -17.70 -9.55 -4.81
N GLY A 84 -17.05 -10.69 -4.56
CA GLY A 84 -17.68 -12.00 -4.73
C GLY A 84 -18.00 -12.35 -6.19
N GLY A 85 -17.37 -11.67 -7.16
CA GLY A 85 -17.56 -11.92 -8.59
C GLY A 85 -18.46 -10.93 -9.31
N ASP A 86 -19.10 -10.02 -8.58
CA ASP A 86 -20.00 -9.01 -9.13
C ASP A 86 -19.30 -7.84 -9.82
N SER A 87 -17.99 -7.73 -9.60
CA SER A 87 -17.14 -6.71 -10.18
C SER A 87 -16.02 -7.32 -11.03
N HIS A 88 -15.66 -6.67 -12.13
CA HIS A 88 -14.59 -7.11 -13.03
C HIS A 88 -14.02 -5.96 -13.86
N SER A 89 -12.80 -6.15 -14.36
CA SER A 89 -12.25 -5.39 -15.48
C SER A 89 -11.72 -6.41 -16.49
N ALA A 90 -12.40 -6.55 -17.63
CA ALA A 90 -12.15 -7.61 -18.60
C ALA A 90 -11.50 -7.03 -19.85
N PHE A 91 -10.45 -7.68 -20.34
CA PHE A 91 -9.85 -7.43 -21.65
C PHE A 91 -9.81 -8.73 -22.42
N ASP A 92 -10.58 -8.79 -23.50
CA ASP A 92 -10.82 -10.02 -24.24
C ASP A 92 -10.21 -9.86 -25.63
N ASP A 93 -9.37 -10.81 -26.06
CA ASP A 93 -8.93 -10.85 -27.45
C ASP A 93 -10.13 -11.15 -28.35
N THR A 94 -10.26 -10.41 -29.43
CA THR A 94 -11.38 -10.48 -30.38
C THR A 94 -10.97 -11.12 -31.70
N GLY A 95 -9.67 -11.36 -31.90
CA GLY A 95 -9.11 -11.92 -33.11
C GLY A 95 -8.86 -10.91 -34.24
N GLN A 96 -9.21 -9.63 -34.07
CA GLN A 96 -9.26 -8.62 -35.15
C GLN A 96 -8.40 -7.36 -34.90
N GLY A 97 -7.28 -7.48 -34.15
CA GLY A 97 -6.42 -6.32 -33.86
C GLY A 97 -7.06 -5.32 -32.88
N SER A 98 -7.99 -5.80 -32.06
CA SER A 98 -8.55 -5.03 -30.96
C SER A 98 -8.90 -5.94 -29.79
N LEU A 99 -8.96 -5.38 -28.60
CA LEU A 99 -9.46 -6.04 -27.40
C LEU A 99 -10.84 -5.50 -27.08
N TYR A 100 -11.77 -6.39 -26.77
CA TYR A 100 -13.02 -5.98 -26.16
C TYR A 100 -12.75 -5.66 -24.69
N HIS A 101 -13.36 -4.58 -24.20
CA HIS A 101 -13.19 -4.16 -22.82
C HIS A 101 -14.51 -3.79 -22.15
N SER A 102 -14.70 -4.29 -20.94
CA SER A 102 -15.81 -3.94 -20.05
C SER A 102 -15.37 -3.91 -18.60
N GLU A 103 -15.99 -3.02 -17.82
CA GLU A 103 -15.76 -2.89 -16.40
C GLU A 103 -17.09 -2.85 -15.65
N LYS A 104 -17.14 -3.57 -14.54
CA LYS A 104 -18.30 -3.69 -13.68
C LYS A 104 -17.87 -3.53 -12.23
N SER A 105 -18.66 -2.83 -11.44
CA SER A 105 -18.42 -2.56 -10.03
C SER A 105 -19.73 -2.78 -9.26
N ASN A 106 -19.69 -3.67 -8.28
CA ASN A 106 -20.81 -4.06 -7.41
C ASN A 106 -22.12 -4.30 -8.17
N GLY A 107 -22.07 -5.10 -9.23
CA GLY A 107 -23.26 -5.44 -10.01
C GLY A 107 -23.62 -4.43 -11.11
N VAL A 108 -22.96 -3.28 -11.19
CA VAL A 108 -23.27 -2.19 -12.13
C VAL A 108 -22.15 -2.00 -13.14
N TYR A 109 -22.47 -1.87 -14.43
CA TYR A 109 -21.47 -1.54 -15.45
C TYR A 109 -20.94 -0.12 -15.24
N VAL A 110 -19.62 -0.01 -15.10
CA VAL A 110 -18.89 1.26 -15.20
C VAL A 110 -18.72 1.60 -16.67
N THR A 111 -18.34 0.60 -17.47
CA THR A 111 -18.28 0.71 -18.93
C THR A 111 -18.52 -0.64 -19.61
N ASN A 112 -19.04 -0.63 -20.83
CA ASN A 112 -19.23 -1.85 -21.63
C ASN A 112 -19.01 -1.57 -23.12
N SER A 113 -18.77 -2.64 -23.88
CA SER A 113 -18.71 -2.58 -25.34
C SER A 113 -17.64 -1.63 -25.91
N ASN A 114 -16.48 -1.57 -25.27
CA ASN A 114 -15.33 -0.82 -25.77
C ASN A 114 -14.43 -1.70 -26.64
N TRP A 115 -13.80 -1.10 -27.64
CA TRP A 115 -12.86 -1.76 -28.54
C TRP A 115 -11.52 -1.03 -28.49
N VAL A 116 -10.59 -1.58 -27.69
CA VAL A 116 -9.25 -1.03 -27.48
C VAL A 116 -8.35 -1.51 -28.61
N LYS A 117 -7.88 -0.58 -29.46
CA LYS A 117 -7.02 -0.93 -30.59
C LYS A 117 -5.64 -1.34 -30.08
N VAL A 118 -5.19 -2.52 -30.50
CA VAL A 118 -3.85 -3.04 -30.21
C VAL A 118 -3.25 -3.62 -31.48
N ALA A 119 -1.93 -3.63 -31.60
CA ALA A 119 -1.26 -4.14 -32.79
C ALA A 119 -1.26 -5.69 -32.80
N GLY A 120 -2.42 -6.30 -33.03
CA GLY A 120 -2.61 -7.73 -33.31
C GLY A 120 -1.94 -8.67 -32.31
N ILE A 121 -2.52 -8.84 -31.11
CA ILE A 121 -1.97 -9.67 -30.02
C ILE A 121 -1.80 -11.15 -30.37
N ASN A 122 -2.50 -11.60 -31.40
CA ASN A 122 -2.58 -12.97 -31.88
C ASN A 122 -1.68 -13.25 -33.10
N ASN A 123 -0.64 -12.44 -33.32
CA ASN A 123 0.26 -12.56 -34.47
C ASN A 123 1.41 -13.59 -34.29
N GLY A 124 1.46 -14.30 -33.16
CA GLY A 124 2.51 -15.27 -32.81
C GLY A 124 3.75 -14.68 -32.13
N ALA A 125 3.93 -13.36 -32.12
CA ALA A 125 5.00 -12.67 -31.40
C ALA A 125 4.65 -12.48 -29.92
N TRP A 126 5.69 -12.31 -29.09
CA TRP A 126 5.56 -11.90 -27.71
C TRP A 126 5.13 -10.44 -27.61
N HIS A 127 4.11 -10.20 -26.80
CA HIS A 127 3.59 -8.89 -26.47
C HIS A 127 3.65 -8.67 -24.97
N HIS A 128 4.03 -7.45 -24.57
CA HIS A 128 4.05 -7.05 -23.17
C HIS A 128 2.76 -6.31 -22.84
N VAL A 129 2.09 -6.72 -21.78
CA VAL A 129 0.84 -6.12 -21.36
C VAL A 129 0.87 -5.77 -19.88
N GLU A 130 0.27 -4.63 -19.56
CA GLU A 130 0.25 -4.09 -18.21
C GLU A 130 -1.15 -3.57 -17.88
N PHE A 131 -1.61 -3.83 -16.66
CA PHE A 131 -2.91 -3.40 -16.14
C PHE A 131 -2.69 -2.67 -14.83
N TYR A 132 -3.36 -1.54 -14.63
CA TYR A 132 -3.33 -0.80 -13.38
C TYR A 132 -4.74 -0.35 -13.02
N MET A 133 -5.09 -0.51 -11.74
CA MET A 133 -6.30 0.10 -11.19
C MET A 133 -5.98 0.77 -9.85
N ASP A 134 -6.53 1.96 -9.68
CA ASP A 134 -6.65 2.64 -8.39
C ASP A 134 -8.13 2.70 -8.03
N PHE A 135 -8.53 1.89 -7.06
CA PHE A 135 -9.92 1.70 -6.67
C PHE A 135 -10.45 2.92 -5.90
N GLU A 136 -9.59 3.59 -5.14
CA GLU A 136 -9.96 4.77 -4.37
C GLU A 136 -10.16 5.99 -5.25
N LYS A 137 -9.29 6.17 -6.26
CA LYS A 137 -9.38 7.29 -7.21
C LYS A 137 -10.26 7.00 -8.42
N GLY A 138 -10.63 5.74 -8.67
CA GLY A 138 -11.42 5.34 -9.83
C GLY A 138 -10.62 5.32 -11.14
N ILE A 139 -9.34 4.98 -11.09
CA ILE A 139 -8.46 4.95 -12.27
C ILE A 139 -8.40 3.52 -12.81
N SER A 140 -8.46 3.39 -14.14
CA SER A 140 -8.25 2.13 -14.87
C SER A 140 -7.37 2.40 -16.08
N ARG A 141 -6.27 1.66 -16.19
CA ARG A 141 -5.30 1.81 -17.27
C ARG A 141 -4.82 0.46 -17.79
N PHE A 142 -4.56 0.44 -19.09
CA PHE A 142 -3.97 -0.71 -19.77
C PHE A 142 -2.94 -0.25 -20.79
N TRP A 143 -1.77 -0.90 -20.77
CA TRP A 143 -0.69 -0.70 -21.71
C TRP A 143 -0.48 -1.95 -22.55
N TYR A 144 -0.16 -1.73 -23.82
CA TYR A 144 0.15 -2.76 -24.80
C TYR A 144 1.46 -2.40 -25.50
N ASP A 145 2.47 -3.25 -25.36
CA ASP A 145 3.84 -3.04 -25.83
C ASP A 145 4.37 -1.64 -25.43
N GLY A 146 4.18 -1.28 -24.15
CA GLY A 146 4.59 0.00 -23.58
C GLY A 146 3.75 1.21 -23.99
N ASN A 147 2.75 1.04 -24.86
CA ASN A 147 1.84 2.13 -25.25
C ASN A 147 0.59 2.12 -24.39
N LEU A 148 0.25 3.27 -23.80
CA LEU A 148 -0.99 3.44 -23.04
C LEU A 148 -2.21 3.36 -23.97
N ALA A 149 -2.86 2.20 -24.00
CA ALA A 149 -3.94 1.88 -24.93
C ALA A 149 -5.32 2.19 -24.33
N TRP A 150 -5.43 2.19 -23.00
CA TRP A 150 -6.62 2.59 -22.26
C TRP A 150 -6.20 3.44 -21.05
N ASP A 151 -6.80 4.62 -20.93
CA ASP A 151 -6.57 5.54 -19.80
C ASP A 151 -7.90 6.16 -19.38
N LYS A 152 -8.43 5.72 -18.25
CA LYS A 152 -9.67 6.23 -17.68
C LYS A 152 -9.48 6.65 -16.25
N ASN A 153 -10.11 7.78 -15.94
CA ASN A 153 -10.35 8.25 -14.59
C ASN A 153 -11.85 8.48 -14.45
N TRP A 154 -12.53 7.53 -13.81
CA TRP A 154 -13.96 7.57 -13.54
C TRP A 154 -14.29 8.42 -12.30
N GLY A 155 -13.29 8.66 -11.45
CA GLY A 155 -13.41 9.41 -10.22
C GLY A 155 -13.69 8.53 -8.99
N PRO A 156 -13.46 9.06 -7.77
CA PRO A 156 -13.62 8.33 -6.53
C PRO A 156 -15.03 7.77 -6.33
N GLY A 157 -15.10 6.59 -5.70
CA GLY A 157 -16.38 5.90 -5.43
C GLY A 157 -16.94 5.09 -6.60
N THR A 158 -16.25 5.08 -7.76
CA THR A 158 -16.62 4.21 -8.89
C THR A 158 -16.38 2.73 -8.57
N PHE A 159 -15.21 2.42 -8.02
CA PHE A 159 -14.84 1.08 -7.61
C PHE A 159 -15.00 0.91 -6.11
N THR A 160 -15.30 -0.31 -5.68
CA THR A 160 -15.47 -0.66 -4.27
C THR A 160 -14.13 -0.68 -3.53
N THR A 161 -14.12 -0.09 -2.34
CA THR A 161 -13.00 -0.13 -1.39
C THR A 161 -13.51 -0.51 0.00
N PRO A 162 -12.75 -1.28 0.81
CA PRO A 162 -11.50 -1.95 0.43
C PRO A 162 -11.75 -3.08 -0.60
N VAL A 163 -10.74 -3.40 -1.40
CA VAL A 163 -10.87 -4.35 -2.53
C VAL A 163 -11.04 -5.77 -2.01
N LYS A 164 -12.24 -6.34 -2.18
CA LYS A 164 -12.54 -7.73 -1.77
C LYS A 164 -12.26 -8.69 -2.91
N MET A 165 -11.03 -9.19 -2.98
CA MET A 165 -10.59 -10.08 -4.06
C MET A 165 -11.45 -11.34 -4.16
N TYR A 166 -11.76 -11.72 -5.40
CA TYR A 166 -12.36 -13.01 -5.69
C TYR A 166 -11.37 -13.90 -6.44
N TYR A 167 -10.90 -13.47 -7.61
CA TYR A 167 -9.81 -14.15 -8.31
C TYR A 167 -9.05 -13.23 -9.27
N PHE A 168 -7.86 -13.69 -9.67
CA PHE A 168 -7.19 -13.29 -10.90
C PHE A 168 -7.14 -14.49 -11.84
N THR A 169 -7.45 -14.27 -13.12
CA THR A 169 -7.19 -15.26 -14.16
C THR A 169 -6.46 -14.64 -15.34
N PHE A 170 -5.62 -15.46 -15.97
CA PHE A 170 -4.82 -15.12 -17.14
C PHE A 170 -5.11 -16.14 -18.23
N GLY A 171 -5.68 -15.68 -19.34
CA GLY A 171 -6.08 -16.57 -20.43
C GLY A 171 -7.39 -17.30 -20.19
N SER A 172 -8.24 -16.95 -19.23
CA SER A 172 -9.51 -17.68 -19.06
C SER A 172 -10.44 -17.50 -20.27
N ILE A 173 -11.47 -18.35 -20.38
CA ILE A 173 -12.44 -18.30 -21.49
C ILE A 173 -13.83 -18.33 -20.88
N ASP A 174 -14.67 -17.37 -21.26
CA ASP A 174 -16.10 -17.36 -20.86
C ASP A 174 -16.98 -18.03 -21.95
N ALA A 175 -16.62 -17.87 -23.23
CA ALA A 175 -17.22 -18.57 -24.36
C ALA A 175 -16.34 -18.46 -25.61
N SER A 176 -15.84 -19.56 -26.15
CA SER A 176 -15.19 -19.57 -27.47
C SER A 176 -16.03 -20.33 -28.48
N GLY A 177 -15.94 -19.94 -29.76
CA GLY A 177 -16.37 -20.82 -30.85
C GLY A 177 -15.42 -22.01 -31.02
N ASP A 178 -15.46 -22.66 -32.19
CA ASP A 178 -14.55 -23.74 -32.58
C ASP A 178 -13.14 -23.24 -32.96
N SER A 179 -12.69 -22.17 -32.30
CA SER A 179 -11.46 -21.46 -32.63
C SER A 179 -10.23 -22.23 -32.16
N ILE A 180 -9.20 -22.27 -33.00
CA ILE A 180 -7.99 -23.04 -32.75
C ILE A 180 -6.91 -22.06 -32.32
N PHE A 181 -6.51 -22.15 -31.06
CA PHE A 181 -5.41 -21.34 -30.56
C PHE A 181 -4.64 -22.06 -29.45
N ASN A 182 -3.40 -21.64 -29.26
CA ASN A 182 -2.72 -21.81 -27.99
C ASN A 182 -2.19 -20.46 -27.53
N ARG A 183 -1.94 -20.36 -26.23
CA ARG A 183 -1.40 -19.15 -25.62
C ARG A 183 -0.25 -19.49 -24.70
N GLN A 184 0.68 -18.56 -24.59
CA GLN A 184 1.78 -18.64 -23.67
C GLN A 184 1.81 -17.41 -22.79
N PHE A 185 2.09 -17.62 -21.50
CA PHE A 185 2.27 -16.57 -20.52
C PHE A 185 3.61 -16.76 -19.83
N ASP A 186 4.34 -15.66 -19.64
CA ASP A 186 5.63 -15.64 -18.97
C ASP A 186 5.81 -14.36 -18.16
N GLU A 187 6.73 -14.40 -17.18
CA GLU A 187 7.11 -13.25 -16.35
C GLU A 187 5.88 -12.52 -15.76
N ILE A 188 4.93 -13.28 -15.18
CA ILE A 188 3.75 -12.70 -14.54
C ILE A 188 4.17 -12.05 -13.22
N GLU A 189 3.92 -10.75 -13.13
CA GLU A 189 4.12 -9.95 -11.94
C GLU A 189 2.80 -9.35 -11.47
N VAL A 190 2.58 -9.40 -10.15
CA VAL A 190 1.39 -8.83 -9.50
C VAL A 190 1.85 -8.02 -8.30
N TRP A 191 1.47 -6.75 -8.29
CA TRP A 191 1.88 -5.76 -7.29
C TRP A 191 0.63 -5.12 -6.67
N ASP A 192 0.74 -4.71 -5.40
CA ASP A 192 -0.29 -3.98 -4.66
C ASP A 192 -0.24 -2.45 -4.90
N GLY A 193 0.36 -2.04 -6.02
CA GLY A 193 0.52 -0.65 -6.45
C GLY A 193 1.38 -0.59 -7.71
N MET A 194 1.40 0.56 -8.39
CA MET A 194 2.21 0.71 -9.60
C MET A 194 3.71 0.57 -9.26
N PRO A 195 4.45 -0.36 -9.92
CA PRO A 195 5.88 -0.54 -9.65
C PRO A 195 6.64 0.71 -10.07
N GLY A 196 7.57 1.15 -9.22
CA GLY A 196 8.27 2.41 -9.43
C GLY A 196 7.46 3.65 -9.02
N THR A 197 6.22 3.50 -8.51
CA THR A 197 5.70 4.47 -7.55
C THR A 197 6.66 4.39 -6.37
N LEU A 198 7.54 5.38 -6.26
CA LEU A 198 8.48 5.48 -5.16
C LEU A 198 7.65 5.29 -3.88
N ILE A 199 7.80 4.16 -3.18
CA ILE A 199 7.58 4.17 -1.75
C ILE A 199 8.62 5.16 -1.29
N CYS A 200 8.17 6.38 -1.04
CA CYS A 200 9.05 7.42 -0.61
C CYS A 200 9.67 6.92 0.68
N THR A 201 10.95 6.55 0.60
CA THR A 201 11.66 6.04 1.76
C THR A 201 12.02 7.26 2.57
N GLU A 202 11.37 7.40 3.72
CA GLU A 202 11.61 8.47 4.67
C GLU A 202 13.12 8.61 4.92
N SER A 203 13.65 9.82 4.71
CA SER A 203 15.06 10.14 4.93
C SER A 203 15.16 11.30 5.91
N TRP A 204 15.11 10.97 7.19
CA TRP A 204 15.09 11.98 8.25
C TRP A 204 16.46 12.58 8.51
N THR A 205 16.53 13.90 8.44
CA THR A 205 17.65 14.70 8.95
C THR A 205 17.14 15.50 10.14
N CYS A 206 17.76 15.32 11.30
CA CYS A 206 17.40 16.02 12.52
C CYS A 206 18.42 17.12 12.86
N SER A 207 17.95 18.23 13.42
CA SER A 207 18.81 19.20 14.07
C SER A 207 19.51 18.56 15.27
N ALA A 208 20.57 19.20 15.77
CA ALA A 208 21.06 18.88 17.10
C ALA A 208 19.92 19.05 18.14
N TRP A 209 19.96 18.23 19.19
CA TRP A 209 19.13 18.43 20.37
C TRP A 209 19.37 19.82 20.96
N THR A 210 18.30 20.48 21.40
CA THR A 210 18.44 21.66 22.25
C THR A 210 19.10 21.28 23.57
N ASN A 211 19.64 22.25 24.29
CA ASN A 211 20.01 22.01 25.68
C ASN A 211 18.77 21.60 26.49
N TRP A 212 18.97 20.81 27.54
CA TRP A 212 17.95 20.56 28.56
C TRP A 212 17.42 21.89 29.10
N ASN A 213 16.10 22.01 29.17
CA ASN A 213 15.48 23.16 29.83
C ASN A 213 15.74 23.13 31.34
N THR A 214 15.37 24.21 32.02
CA THR A 214 15.49 24.32 33.48
C THR A 214 14.62 23.29 34.17
N CYS A 215 15.21 22.56 35.11
CA CYS A 215 14.51 21.56 35.91
C CYS A 215 13.32 22.16 36.68
N THR A 216 12.10 21.83 36.24
CA THR A 216 10.86 22.32 36.83
C THR A 216 10.04 21.14 37.32
N ASN A 217 9.63 21.16 38.59
CA ASN A 217 8.90 20.04 39.21
C ASN A 217 9.63 18.70 39.05
N ASN A 218 10.95 18.69 39.21
CA ASN A 218 11.82 17.50 39.05
C ASN A 218 11.82 16.87 37.65
N LEU A 219 11.41 17.62 36.63
CA LEU A 219 11.45 17.17 35.24
C LEU A 219 12.13 18.22 34.35
N GLN A 220 12.94 17.74 33.40
CA GLN A 220 13.48 18.55 32.32
C GLN A 220 13.28 17.83 30.99
N SER A 221 13.21 18.62 29.92
CA SER A 221 13.05 18.14 28.55
C SER A 221 13.98 18.89 27.60
N HIS A 222 14.32 18.21 26.52
CA HIS A 222 14.95 18.81 25.34
C HIS A 222 14.22 18.35 24.09
N SER A 223 14.41 19.07 22.99
CA SER A 223 13.77 18.75 21.72
C SER A 223 14.74 18.84 20.54
N GLN A 224 14.36 18.18 19.45
CA GLN A 224 15.02 18.34 18.15
C GLN A 224 13.95 18.42 17.05
N THR A 225 14.31 19.06 15.94
CA THR A 225 13.44 19.14 14.77
C THR A 225 13.97 18.20 13.70
N CYS A 226 13.13 17.28 13.25
CA CYS A 226 13.46 16.37 12.15
C CYS A 226 12.65 16.76 10.91
N ILE A 227 13.35 16.82 9.78
CA ILE A 227 12.77 17.08 8.46
C ILE A 227 12.99 15.82 7.63
N ASP A 228 11.94 15.39 6.94
CA ASP A 228 12.06 14.34 5.94
C ASP A 228 12.58 14.96 4.64
N ALA A 229 13.83 14.64 4.30
CA ALA A 229 14.51 15.16 3.13
C ALA A 229 13.80 14.76 1.82
N ASN A 230 13.07 13.64 1.84
CA ASN A 230 12.36 13.13 0.68
C ASN A 230 10.90 13.59 0.63
N SER A 231 10.42 14.34 1.65
CA SER A 231 9.05 14.87 1.73
C SER A 231 7.96 13.82 1.47
N CYS A 232 8.14 12.63 2.02
CA CYS A 232 7.29 11.46 1.83
C CYS A 232 5.89 11.61 2.44
N GLY A 233 5.72 12.49 3.42
CA GLY A 233 4.45 12.73 4.10
C GLY A 233 4.04 11.64 5.09
N THR A 234 4.82 10.56 5.20
CA THR A 234 4.66 9.49 6.19
C THR A 234 5.53 9.76 7.43
N THR A 235 5.24 9.08 8.55
CA THR A 235 5.95 9.27 9.84
C THR A 235 6.41 7.96 10.48
N THR A 236 6.50 6.89 9.70
CA THR A 236 6.74 5.52 10.16
C THR A 236 8.14 5.34 10.76
N SER A 237 9.16 5.97 10.18
CA SER A 237 10.56 5.91 10.66
C SER A 237 11.01 7.23 11.29
N LYS A 238 10.08 8.16 11.58
CA LYS A 238 10.39 9.46 12.16
C LYS A 238 11.10 9.32 13.51
N PRO A 239 12.31 9.88 13.67
CA PRO A 239 13.00 9.90 14.95
C PRO A 239 12.21 10.66 16.02
N ILE A 240 12.40 10.28 17.28
CA ILE A 240 11.80 11.00 18.41
C ILE A 240 12.23 12.46 18.40
N THR A 241 11.29 13.38 18.68
CA THR A 241 11.55 14.82 18.66
C THR A 241 11.59 15.45 20.04
N THR A 242 11.22 14.69 21.08
CA THR A 242 11.19 15.16 22.46
C THR A 242 11.60 14.02 23.38
N GLU A 243 12.47 14.32 24.33
CA GLU A 243 12.85 13.42 25.40
C GLU A 243 12.79 14.17 26.74
N SER A 244 12.45 13.43 27.80
CA SER A 244 12.29 13.96 29.15
C SER A 244 13.05 13.07 30.13
N GLN A 245 13.67 13.68 31.14
CA GLN A 245 14.32 12.97 32.22
C GLN A 245 14.05 13.60 33.58
N ALA A 246 14.22 12.79 34.62
CA ALA A 246 14.20 13.28 36.00
C ALA A 246 15.39 14.20 36.26
N CYS A 247 15.17 15.22 37.07
CA CYS A 247 16.20 16.14 37.52
C CYS A 247 15.89 16.62 38.94
N THR A 248 16.85 17.25 39.59
CA THR A 248 16.65 17.85 40.92
C THR A 248 16.42 19.34 40.76
N SER A 249 15.19 19.80 41.04
CA SER A 249 14.92 21.23 41.10
C SER A 249 15.60 21.81 42.35
N VAL A 250 16.54 22.74 42.17
CA VAL A 250 17.10 23.51 43.29
C VAL A 250 16.17 24.69 43.55
N THR A 251 15.43 24.65 44.66
CA THR A 251 14.66 25.82 45.12
C THR A 251 15.61 26.81 45.75
N THR A 252 15.76 27.99 45.17
CA THR A 252 16.56 29.07 45.76
C THR A 252 15.68 30.06 46.52
N TYR A 253 16.21 30.59 47.61
CA TYR A 253 15.50 31.53 48.49
C TYR A 253 16.23 32.87 48.53
N ASN A 254 15.46 33.96 48.67
CA ASN A 254 15.96 35.32 48.69
C ASN A 254 15.46 36.12 49.91
N LEU A 255 15.81 37.42 49.97
CA LEU A 255 15.43 38.31 51.07
C LEU A 255 13.91 38.42 51.29
N THR A 256 13.09 38.34 50.24
CA THR A 256 11.63 38.33 50.38
C THR A 256 11.17 37.06 51.11
N ASN A 257 11.70 35.89 50.75
CA ASN A 257 11.40 34.64 51.44
C ASN A 257 11.80 34.72 52.92
N PHE A 258 12.99 35.25 53.21
CA PHE A 258 13.46 35.42 54.58
C PHE A 258 12.60 36.40 55.39
N THR A 259 12.22 37.53 54.79
CA THR A 259 11.37 38.52 55.46
C THR A 259 10.00 37.93 55.78
N GLN A 260 9.44 37.11 54.88
CA GLN A 260 8.20 36.38 55.14
C GLN A 260 8.37 35.36 56.27
N LEU A 261 9.50 34.65 56.31
CA LEU A 261 9.82 33.72 57.40
C LEU A 261 9.90 34.40 58.76
N VAL A 262 10.55 35.56 58.85
CA VAL A 262 10.58 36.35 60.09
C VAL A 262 9.18 36.85 60.46
N THR A 263 8.39 37.28 59.48
CA THR A 263 7.02 37.77 59.69
C THR A 263 6.10 36.67 60.20
N ASP A 264 6.26 35.45 59.70
CA ASP A 264 5.42 34.29 60.04
C ASP A 264 6.01 33.40 61.13
N TRP A 265 7.13 33.80 61.72
CA TRP A 265 7.83 33.00 62.72
C TRP A 265 6.91 32.52 63.85
N LEU A 266 6.93 31.21 64.10
CA LEU A 266 6.11 30.49 65.09
C LEU A 266 4.60 30.50 64.84
N LYS A 267 4.13 30.97 63.68
CA LYS A 267 2.72 30.84 63.29
C LYS A 267 2.44 29.44 62.72
N ALA A 268 1.24 28.94 62.99
CA ALA A 268 0.72 27.72 62.37
C ALA A 268 -0.12 28.10 61.13
N ILE A 269 0.50 28.11 59.95
CA ILE A 269 -0.12 28.54 58.69
C ILE A 269 0.22 27.52 57.61
N ALA A 270 -0.74 26.70 57.22
CA ALA A 270 -0.56 25.59 56.27
C ALA A 270 -0.25 26.01 54.82
N SER A 271 -0.34 27.31 54.50
CA SER A 271 -0.11 27.84 53.15
C SER A 271 0.82 29.05 53.15
N SER A 272 1.69 29.20 54.16
CA SER A 272 2.66 30.29 54.15
C SER A 272 3.78 29.97 53.14
N PRO A 273 4.20 30.93 52.30
CA PRO A 273 5.42 30.80 51.49
C PRO A 273 6.69 30.58 52.31
N ALA A 274 6.64 30.78 53.64
CA ALA A 274 7.73 30.54 54.57
C ALA A 274 7.74 29.13 55.19
N ASP A 275 6.65 28.36 55.05
CA ASP A 275 6.59 26.95 55.44
C ASP A 275 7.12 26.10 54.28
N VAL A 276 8.44 26.00 54.18
CA VAL A 276 9.13 25.43 53.01
C VAL A 276 9.22 23.91 53.08
N ASN A 277 9.12 23.32 54.27
CA ASN A 277 9.00 21.88 54.44
C ASN A 277 7.54 21.38 54.41
N LYS A 278 6.56 22.29 54.42
CA LYS A 278 5.11 22.02 54.36
C LYS A 278 4.60 21.23 55.56
N ASP A 279 5.14 21.50 56.75
CA ASP A 279 4.70 20.85 58.00
C ASP A 279 3.59 21.62 58.73
N GLY A 280 3.20 22.78 58.21
CA GLY A 280 2.18 23.67 58.76
C GLY A 280 2.68 24.65 59.81
N LYS A 281 4.00 24.72 60.08
CA LYS A 281 4.60 25.57 61.12
C LYS A 281 5.87 26.24 60.60
N VAL A 282 5.87 27.58 60.54
CA VAL A 282 7.09 28.32 60.18
C VAL A 282 8.05 28.36 61.37
N ASN A 283 9.18 27.64 61.26
CA ASN A 283 10.13 27.46 62.36
C ASN A 283 11.59 27.32 61.89
N SER A 284 12.48 26.92 62.81
CA SER A 284 13.92 26.77 62.54
C SER A 284 14.27 25.74 61.47
N GLN A 285 13.40 24.76 61.20
CA GLN A 285 13.58 23.80 60.12
C GLN A 285 13.45 24.49 58.76
N ASP A 286 12.46 25.36 58.59
CA ASP A 286 12.28 26.18 57.40
C ASP A 286 13.45 27.12 57.18
N LEU A 287 13.95 27.73 58.27
CA LEU A 287 15.14 28.57 58.22
C LEU A 287 16.35 27.78 57.74
N GLY A 288 16.57 26.56 58.26
CA GLY A 288 17.65 25.69 57.82
C GLY A 288 17.59 25.38 56.32
N ILE A 289 16.40 25.05 55.81
CA ILE A 289 16.17 24.79 54.39
C ILE A 289 16.42 26.04 53.55
N MET A 290 15.89 27.19 53.97
CA MET A 290 16.08 28.47 53.26
C MET A 290 17.55 28.87 53.18
N MET A 291 18.28 28.79 54.29
CA MET A 291 19.70 29.16 54.34
C MET A 291 20.58 28.18 53.56
N SER A 292 20.20 26.91 53.48
CA SER A 292 20.94 25.90 52.71
C SER A 292 20.85 26.10 51.19
N ASN A 293 19.86 26.86 50.71
CA ASN A 293 19.69 27.19 49.29
C ASN A 293 19.54 28.71 49.06
N TRP A 294 20.29 29.51 49.81
CA TRP A 294 20.29 30.97 49.69
C TRP A 294 20.89 31.44 48.36
N GLN A 295 20.23 32.38 47.67
CA GLN A 295 20.80 33.11 46.54
C GLN A 295 21.09 34.57 46.93
N ASN A 296 22.30 35.02 46.60
CA ASN A 296 22.75 36.42 46.74
C ASN A 296 22.21 37.31 45.63
#